data_AF-A0AAD9FEH6-F1
#
_entry.id   AF-A0AAD9FEH6-F1
#
_cell.length_a   1.000
_cell.length_b   1.000
_cell.length_c   1.000
_cell.angle_alpha   90.00
_cell.angle_beta   90.00
_cell.angle_gamma   90.00
#
_symmetry.space_group_name_H-M   'P 1'
#
loop_
_entity.id
_entity.type
_entity.pdbx_description
1 polymer ?
#
loop_
_entity_poly.entity_id
_entity_poly.type
_entity_poly.pdbx_seq_one_letter_code
_entity_poly.pdbx_strand_id
1 'polypeptide(L)' 'MLSANSVCVSQLEVKLQVEYMSFSAHADAKGIMQLIRMAEPRNVLLVHGEAVKMEFLKGKIEQEFMSLYEYSITCYHHGS' A
#
# COMPACT_ATOMS: atom_id res chain seq x y z
N MET A 1 5.25 24.04 48.59
CA MET A 1 6.01 23.59 47.40
C MET A 1 5.03 22.95 46.43
N LEU A 2 4.90 23.59 45.26
CA LEU A 2 4.45 23.11 43.95
C LEU A 2 3.06 22.44 43.81
N SER A 3 2.17 23.27 43.26
CA SER A 3 0.93 23.01 42.52
C SER A 3 0.95 21.73 41.68
N ALA A 4 -0.05 20.87 41.87
CA ALA A 4 -0.40 19.81 40.92
C ALA A 4 -1.17 20.44 39.75
N ASN A 5 -0.56 20.42 38.57
CA ASN A 5 -1.19 20.81 37.32
C ASN A 5 -2.39 19.89 37.02
N SER A 6 -3.60 20.41 37.27
CA SER A 6 -4.84 19.85 36.75
C SER A 6 -4.88 20.09 35.24
N VAL A 7 -4.32 19.17 34.46
CA VAL A 7 -4.50 19.16 33.01
C VAL A 7 -5.94 18.75 32.72
N CYS A 8 -6.77 19.72 32.33
CA CYS A 8 -8.14 19.46 31.90
C CYS A 8 -8.11 18.70 30.57
N VAL A 9 -8.32 17.38 30.60
CA VAL A 9 -8.55 16.60 29.38
C VAL A 9 -9.95 16.94 28.88
N SER A 10 -10.06 17.90 27.96
CA SER A 10 -11.33 18.24 27.31
C SER A 10 -11.60 17.24 26.19
N GLN A 11 -12.59 16.36 26.36
CA GLN A 11 -13.11 15.52 25.29
C GLN A 11 -13.99 16.36 24.37
N LEU A 12 -13.68 16.40 23.07
CA LEU A 12 -14.45 17.13 22.06
C LEU A 12 -15.37 16.16 21.31
N GLU A 13 -16.67 16.45 21.29
CA GLU A 13 -17.63 15.71 20.47
C GLU A 13 -17.50 16.12 19.00
N VAL A 14 -16.99 15.22 18.15
CA VAL A 14 -16.83 15.47 16.71
C VAL A 14 -18.09 15.03 15.97
N LYS A 15 -18.91 15.99 15.53
CA LYS A 15 -20.15 15.77 14.73
C LYS A 15 -19.93 15.76 13.22
N LEU A 16 -18.67 15.85 12.77
CA LEU A 16 -18.30 15.86 11.36
C LEU A 16 -18.38 14.43 10.78
N GLN A 17 -18.99 14.27 9.61
CA GLN A 17 -18.87 13.03 8.84
C GLN A 17 -17.45 12.90 8.29
N VAL A 18 -16.78 11.82 8.66
CA VAL A 18 -15.42 11.50 8.19
C VAL A 18 -15.52 10.32 7.23
N GLU A 19 -15.13 10.55 5.98
CA GLU A 19 -15.00 9.50 4.97
C GLU A 19 -13.54 9.38 4.52
N TYR A 20 -13.06 8.15 4.39
CA TYR A 20 -11.73 7.88 3.88
C TYR A 20 -11.77 7.89 2.34
N MET A 21 -11.32 8.98 1.73
CA MET A 21 -11.11 9.06 0.29
C MET A 21 -9.62 8.90 -0.01
N SER A 22 -9.20 7.71 -0.46
CA SER A 22 -7.81 7.49 -0.87
C SER A 22 -7.54 8.10 -2.24
N PHE A 23 -7.13 9.36 -2.28
CA PHE A 23 -6.45 9.93 -3.45
C PHE A 23 -4.96 9.60 -3.36
N SER A 24 -4.60 8.35 -3.69
CA SER A 24 -3.21 7.99 -3.89
C SER A 24 -2.80 8.38 -5.31
N ALA A 25 -1.93 9.37 -5.46
CA ALA A 25 -1.20 9.62 -6.70
C ALA A 25 -0.20 8.48 -7.04
N HIS A 26 -0.13 7.46 -6.17
CA HIS A 26 0.58 6.21 -6.41
C HIS A 26 -0.23 5.39 -7.40
N ALA A 27 0.42 4.89 -8.45
CA ALA A 27 -0.22 4.06 -9.47
C ALA A 27 -1.12 3.00 -8.80
N ASP A 28 -2.39 3.01 -9.18
CA ASP A 28 -3.35 2.04 -8.69
C ASP A 28 -3.01 0.64 -9.24
N ALA A 29 -3.65 -0.39 -8.71
CA ALA A 29 -3.42 -1.75 -9.19
C ALA A 29 -3.64 -1.86 -10.72
N LYS A 30 -4.58 -1.11 -11.30
CA LYS A 30 -4.78 -1.11 -12.77
C LYS A 30 -3.59 -0.50 -13.51
N GLY A 31 -3.09 0.65 -13.08
CA GLY A 31 -1.93 1.31 -13.68
C GLY A 31 -0.68 0.45 -13.63
N ILE A 32 -0.42 -0.22 -12.50
CA ILE A 32 0.74 -1.13 -12.36
C ILE A 32 0.60 -2.32 -13.33
N MET A 33 -0.57 -2.93 -13.43
CA MET A 33 -0.80 -4.07 -14.33
C MET A 33 -0.68 -3.68 -15.81
N GLN A 34 -1.14 -2.48 -16.17
CA GLN A 34 -0.97 -1.94 -17.52
C GLN A 34 0.50 -1.68 -17.84
N LEU A 35 1.26 -1.14 -16.88
CA LEU A 35 2.69 -0.88 -17.06
C LEU A 35 3.48 -2.18 -17.24
N ILE A 36 3.18 -3.23 -16.46
CA ILE A 36 3.81 -4.54 -16.61
C ILE A 36 3.50 -5.14 -18.00
N ARG A 37 2.25 -5.03 -18.49
CA ARG A 37 1.90 -5.46 -19.86
C ARG A 37 2.66 -4.72 -20.94
N MET A 38 2.84 -3.42 -20.78
CA MET A 38 3.51 -2.60 -21.79
C MET A 38 5.02 -2.81 -21.81
N ALA A 39 5.62 -3.04 -20.64
CA ALA A 39 7.07 -3.18 -20.51
C ALA A 39 7.57 -4.62 -20.69
N GLU A 40 6.70 -5.62 -20.51
CA GLU A 40 7.00 -7.06 -20.54
C GLU A 40 8.32 -7.44 -19.80
N PRO A 41 8.53 -6.98 -18.56
CA PRO A 41 9.81 -7.17 -17.87
C PRO A 41 9.98 -8.63 -17.45
N ARG A 42 11.17 -9.23 -17.57
CA ARG A 42 11.40 -10.62 -17.09
C ARG A 42 11.34 -10.76 -15.56
N ASN A 43 11.69 -9.69 -14.84
CA ASN A 43 11.78 -9.68 -13.38
C ASN A 43 11.14 -8.40 -12.83
N VAL A 44 10.34 -8.54 -11.78
CA VAL A 44 9.64 -7.41 -11.12
C VAL A 44 10.00 -7.40 -9.64
N LEU A 45 10.38 -6.23 -9.12
CA LEU A 45 10.68 -6.02 -7.70
C LEU A 45 9.72 -4.97 -7.12
N LEU A 46 8.89 -5.36 -6.17
CA LEU A 46 7.99 -4.46 -5.44
C LEU A 46 8.72 -3.92 -4.20
N VAL A 47 8.90 -2.60 -4.08
CA VAL A 47 9.82 -2.00 -3.07
C VAL A 47 9.20 -1.03 -2.05
N HIS A 48 8.02 -0.47 -2.31
CA HIS A 48 7.38 0.51 -1.43
C HIS A 48 5.91 0.18 -1.26
N GLY A 49 5.55 -0.41 -0.13
CA GLY A 49 4.18 -0.77 0.21
C GLY A 49 4.11 -1.54 1.52
N GLU A 50 2.91 -1.62 2.09
CA GLU A 50 2.66 -2.52 3.22
C GLU A 50 2.84 -3.97 2.77
N ALA A 51 3.53 -4.79 3.57
CA ALA A 51 3.87 -6.18 3.22
C ALA A 51 2.65 -6.98 2.73
N VAL A 52 1.52 -6.89 3.45
CA VAL A 52 0.28 -7.60 3.10
C VAL A 52 -0.28 -7.15 1.76
N LYS A 53 -0.28 -5.84 1.48
CA LYS A 53 -0.78 -5.28 0.21
C LYS A 53 0.13 -5.65 -0.96
N MET A 54 1.44 -5.68 -0.72
CA MET A 54 2.40 -6.10 -1.73
C MET A 54 2.28 -7.58 -2.07
N GLU A 55 2.12 -8.45 -1.08
CA GLU A 55 1.92 -9.88 -1.34
C GLU A 55 0.62 -10.14 -2.11
N PHE A 56 -0.44 -9.41 -1.76
CA PHE A 56 -1.69 -9.44 -2.53
C PHE A 56 -1.50 -9.00 -4.00
N LEU A 57 -0.75 -7.92 -4.23
CA LEU A 57 -0.48 -7.42 -5.58
C LEU A 57 0.39 -8.40 -6.37
N LYS A 58 1.43 -8.98 -5.74
CA LYS A 58 2.26 -10.03 -6.33
C LYS A 58 1.42 -11.22 -6.78
N GLY A 59 0.53 -11.74 -5.93
CA GLY A 59 -0.36 -12.84 -6.30
C GLY A 59 -1.27 -12.53 -7.48
N LYS A 60 -1.74 -11.27 -7.61
CA LYS A 60 -2.50 -10.83 -8.79
C LYS A 60 -1.66 -10.80 -10.07
N ILE A 61 -0.42 -10.31 -9.99
CA ILE A 61 0.51 -10.29 -11.12
C ILE A 61 0.81 -11.74 -11.55
N GLU A 62 1.09 -12.63 -10.60
CA GLU A 62 1.31 -14.05 -10.88
C GLU A 62 0.10 -14.67 -11.57
N GLN A 63 -1.12 -14.52 -11.03
CA GLN A 63 -2.32 -15.08 -11.65
C GLN A 63 -2.55 -14.62 -13.10
N GLU A 64 -2.18 -13.38 -13.42
CA GLU A 64 -2.44 -12.80 -14.73
C GLU A 64 -1.35 -13.10 -15.77
N PHE A 65 -0.11 -13.32 -15.36
CA PHE A 65 1.04 -13.46 -16.28
C PHE A 65 1.76 -14.82 -16.23
N MET A 66 1.48 -15.67 -15.24
CA MET A 66 2.19 -16.95 -15.03
C MET A 66 1.91 -18.01 -16.11
N SER A 67 0.87 -17.84 -16.95
CA SER A 67 0.59 -18.75 -18.07
C SER A 67 1.40 -18.44 -19.34
N LEU A 68 2.03 -17.26 -19.43
CA LEU A 68 2.65 -16.78 -20.67
C LEU A 68 4.18 -16.79 -20.62
N TYR A 69 4.79 -16.60 -19.45
CA TYR A 69 6.24 -16.47 -19.29
C TYR A 69 6.72 -16.89 -17.89
N GLU A 70 7.97 -17.36 -17.78
CA GLU A 70 8.66 -17.55 -16.49
C GLU A 70 9.00 -16.17 -15.88
N TYR A 71 8.05 -15.56 -15.16
CA TYR A 71 8.26 -14.32 -14.42
C TYR A 71 8.87 -14.60 -13.06
N SER A 72 9.85 -13.78 -12.66
CA SER A 72 10.26 -13.71 -11.25
C SER A 72 9.74 -12.41 -10.61
N ILE A 73 8.95 -12.54 -9.55
CA ILE A 73 8.38 -11.40 -8.83
C ILE A 73 8.82 -11.47 -7.37
N THR A 74 9.57 -10.48 -6.93
CA THR A 74 10.09 -10.40 -5.56
C THR A 74 9.49 -9.20 -4.85
N CYS A 75 9.12 -9.40 -3.59
CA CYS A 75 8.68 -8.33 -2.69
C CYS A 75 9.85 -7.98 -1.77
N TYR A 76 10.26 -6.72 -1.76
CA TYR A 76 11.16 -6.18 -0.74
C TYR A 76 10.43 -5.09 0.03
N HIS A 77 10.24 -5.31 1.33
CA HIS A 77 9.81 -4.27 2.23
C HIS A 77 10.82 -4.17 3.36
N HIS A 78 11.20 -2.95 3.73
CA HIS A 78 11.93 -2.78 4.98
C HIS A 78 10.96 -3.12 6.13
N GLY A 79 11.34 -4.02 7.02
CA GLY A 79 10.60 -4.24 8.27
C GLY A 79 10.52 -2.92 9.04
N SER A 80 9.36 -2.65 9.65
CA SER A 80 9.08 -1.42 10.42
C SER A 80 10.24 -0.93 11.27
#